data_AF-A0A2K3CPW4-F1
#
_entry.id   AF-A0A2K3CPW4-F1
#
_cell.length_a   1.000
_cell.length_b   1.000
_cell.length_c   1.000
_cell.angle_alpha   90.00
_cell.angle_beta   90.00
_cell.angle_gamma   90.00
#
_symmetry.space_group_name_H-M   'P 1'
#
loop_
_entity.id
_entity.type
_entity.pdbx_description
1 polymer ?
#
loop_
_entity_poly.entity_id
_entity_poly.type
_entity_poly.pdbx_seq_one_letter_code
_entity_poly.pdbx_strand_id
1 'polypeptide(L)'
;MEPRTLTWLALLGLACYAATATATAPRVLLYNSSRVVASSLRTDLIMGVMGEVPGVSIHTTKAQPYLHELSAFSAYVIPANDKMPYLDAEDAAFNLWKPLELREYVQAGGSLILLDGSTGHNPRPGSSGNSFTGMLDLLLGSEGAAHCKGYLYGRDLPMYLRLSDQGALGNIHTPIMVKPNRGLSGMTCTGEQPGEPIYSGRADGSADAGLSAARLWHVGQGRIIWIGSSYTMPKIRAFREVLTGAIVDSQFPDTAPTRSPPPSPPPAKASPPPPRPPPPAKASPPPSPPPPRPPPPSPPPPPARSPPPTPPRSPPPPPPRSPPPPPPTRSPPPPPPLRSPPPSPPPPPRRPPPPPQRSPSPPPPIKYLHTDPPPTDFVTNPPPDWIQPPPLEDWSPPPVKKAPPPRPPPPRNAGRRLRRQQ
;
A
#
# COMPACT_ATOMS: atom_id res chain seq x y z
N MET A 1 45.96 38.47 29.59
CA MET A 1 45.30 37.17 29.35
C MET A 1 43.86 37.47 28.99
N GLU A 2 43.54 37.41 27.69
CA GLU A 2 42.32 37.98 27.10
C GLU A 2 41.10 37.06 27.20
N PRO A 3 39.91 37.59 27.59
CA PRO A 3 38.64 36.88 27.58
C PRO A 3 37.88 37.16 26.27
N ARG A 4 38.40 36.71 25.12
CA ARG A 4 37.78 36.99 23.80
C ARG A 4 37.44 35.75 22.95
N THR A 5 37.81 34.55 23.39
CA THR A 5 37.64 33.33 22.59
C THR A 5 36.39 32.50 22.94
N LEU A 6 35.71 32.77 24.05
CA LEU A 6 34.54 31.99 24.49
C LEU A 6 33.20 32.42 23.86
N THR A 7 33.10 33.66 23.36
CA THR A 7 31.84 34.19 22.82
C THR A 7 31.57 33.74 21.36
N TRP A 8 32.62 33.37 20.62
CA TRP A 8 32.48 32.92 19.22
C TRP A 8 32.00 31.46 19.08
N LEU A 9 32.29 30.60 20.05
CA LEU A 9 31.81 29.20 20.05
C LEU A 9 30.32 29.09 20.40
N ALA A 10 29.78 30.01 21.21
CA ALA A 10 28.34 30.04 21.52
C ALA A 10 27.49 30.53 20.35
N LEU A 11 28.00 31.45 19.51
CA LEU A 11 27.30 31.94 18.32
C LEU A 11 27.35 30.96 17.13
N LEU A 12 28.43 30.18 16.98
CA LEU A 12 28.48 29.06 16.02
C LEU A 12 27.63 27.86 16.46
N GLY A 13 27.48 27.62 17.77
CA GLY A 13 26.56 26.62 18.31
C GLY A 13 25.07 26.97 18.13
N LEU A 14 24.72 28.27 18.12
CA LEU A 14 23.34 28.73 17.94
C LEU A 14 22.91 28.82 16.46
N ALA A 15 23.86 29.02 15.53
CA ALA A 15 23.59 29.00 14.09
C ALA A 15 23.39 27.58 13.52
N CYS A 16 23.94 26.54 14.16
CA CYS A 16 23.71 25.15 13.76
C CYS A 16 22.38 24.55 14.26
N TYR A 17 21.69 25.20 15.20
CA TYR A 17 20.39 24.72 15.71
C TYR A 17 19.17 25.41 15.06
N ALA A 18 19.39 26.47 14.28
CA ALA A 18 18.33 27.23 13.62
C ALA A 18 18.20 26.95 12.12
N ALA A 19 18.85 25.89 11.62
CA ALA A 19 18.35 25.20 10.43
C ALA A 19 17.18 24.30 10.86
N THR A 20 16.12 24.89 11.41
CA THR A 20 14.80 24.28 11.33
C THR A 20 14.51 24.24 9.84
N ALA A 21 14.91 23.13 9.20
CA ALA A 21 14.46 22.80 7.86
C ALA A 21 12.95 23.01 7.92
N THR A 22 12.47 24.06 7.27
CA THR A 22 11.04 24.26 7.06
C THR A 22 10.62 23.01 6.33
N ALA A 23 10.08 22.04 7.06
CA ALA A 23 9.71 20.74 6.52
C ALA A 23 8.76 21.05 5.38
N THR A 24 9.28 20.90 4.16
CA THR A 24 8.50 21.16 2.96
C THR A 24 7.37 20.17 2.99
N ALA A 25 6.14 20.69 2.88
CA ALA A 25 4.96 19.87 3.04
C ALA A 25 5.01 18.62 2.13
N PRO A 26 4.53 17.47 2.61
CA PRO A 26 4.76 16.19 1.96
C PRO A 26 4.17 16.18 0.56
N ARG A 27 4.98 15.77 -0.43
CA ARG A 27 4.53 15.58 -1.80
C ARG A 27 4.32 14.11 -2.03
N VAL A 28 3.07 13.70 -2.21
CA VAL A 28 2.67 12.29 -2.30
C VAL A 28 2.16 12.00 -3.70
N LEU A 29 2.66 10.92 -4.30
CA LEU A 29 2.15 10.41 -5.56
C LEU A 29 1.29 9.17 -5.32
N LEU A 30 0.07 9.15 -5.83
CA LEU A 30 -0.84 8.01 -5.77
C LEU A 30 -0.95 7.33 -7.13
N TYR A 31 -0.65 6.04 -7.17
CA TYR A 31 -0.90 5.22 -8.34
C TYR A 31 -2.40 4.95 -8.51
N ASN A 32 -2.93 5.32 -9.67
CA ASN A 32 -4.36 5.40 -10.02
C ASN A 32 -4.67 4.70 -11.37
N SER A 33 -4.06 3.53 -11.61
CA SER A 33 -4.46 2.68 -12.73
C SER A 33 -5.68 1.84 -12.35
N SER A 34 -6.72 1.83 -13.20
CA SER A 34 -7.92 1.00 -12.98
C SER A 34 -7.61 -0.50 -12.92
N ARG A 35 -6.48 -0.93 -13.52
CA ARG A 35 -6.00 -2.32 -13.47
C ARG A 35 -5.56 -2.76 -12.08
N VAL A 36 -5.09 -1.82 -11.24
CA VAL A 36 -4.52 -2.12 -9.92
C VAL A 36 -5.36 -1.55 -8.79
N VAL A 37 -5.92 -0.33 -8.93
CA VAL A 37 -6.75 0.28 -7.87
C VAL A 37 -8.16 -0.31 -7.81
N ALA A 38 -8.60 -0.97 -8.89
CA ALA A 38 -9.92 -1.54 -9.12
C ALA A 38 -11.07 -0.54 -9.38
N SER A 39 -11.09 0.65 -8.76
CA SER A 39 -12.11 1.68 -9.04
C SER A 39 -11.65 3.10 -8.68
N SER A 40 -12.25 4.11 -9.34
CA SER A 40 -12.04 5.53 -9.00
C SER A 40 -12.52 5.87 -7.59
N LEU A 41 -13.65 5.30 -7.16
CA LEU A 41 -14.18 5.50 -5.81
C LEU A 41 -13.14 5.12 -4.73
N ARG A 42 -12.38 4.05 -4.94
CA ARG A 42 -11.32 3.67 -4.00
C ARG A 42 -10.18 4.68 -4.00
N THR A 43 -9.78 5.17 -5.18
CA THR A 43 -8.81 6.27 -5.29
C THR A 43 -9.27 7.48 -4.48
N ASP A 44 -10.53 7.91 -4.64
CA ASP A 44 -11.09 9.07 -3.93
C ASP A 44 -11.08 8.86 -2.42
N LEU A 45 -11.40 7.65 -1.94
CA LEU A 45 -11.35 7.31 -0.52
C LEU A 45 -9.91 7.36 0.04
N ILE A 46 -8.92 6.85 -0.72
CA ILE A 46 -7.51 6.92 -0.33
C ILE A 46 -7.03 8.38 -0.31
N MET A 47 -7.36 9.16 -1.35
CA MET A 47 -7.06 10.59 -1.41
C MET A 47 -7.68 11.36 -0.25
N GLY A 48 -8.92 11.04 0.13
CA GLY A 48 -9.59 11.62 1.29
C GLY A 48 -8.83 11.40 2.59
N VAL A 49 -8.29 10.18 2.81
CA VAL A 49 -7.45 9.89 3.99
C VAL A 49 -6.12 10.63 3.93
N MET A 50 -5.44 10.62 2.78
CA MET A 50 -4.15 11.31 2.64
C MET A 50 -4.30 12.82 2.85
N GLY A 51 -5.38 13.42 2.36
CA GLY A 51 -5.66 14.86 2.43
C GLY A 51 -5.86 15.40 3.86
N GLU A 52 -5.94 14.52 4.85
CA GLU A 52 -5.97 14.89 6.26
C GLU A 52 -4.59 15.27 6.80
N VAL A 53 -3.52 14.90 6.10
CA VAL A 53 -2.16 15.31 6.45
C VAL A 53 -2.00 16.82 6.16
N PRO A 54 -1.69 17.65 7.16
CA PRO A 54 -1.59 19.09 6.96
C PRO A 54 -0.56 19.46 5.88
N GLY A 55 -1.00 20.29 4.92
CA GLY A 55 -0.15 20.81 3.85
C GLY A 55 0.21 19.81 2.74
N VAL A 56 -0.26 18.55 2.81
CA VAL A 56 0.08 17.53 1.80
C VAL A 56 -0.33 17.97 0.39
N SER A 57 0.56 17.73 -0.57
CA SER A 57 0.28 17.89 -1.99
C SER A 57 0.14 16.50 -2.63
N ILE A 58 -1.07 16.14 -3.05
CA ILE A 58 -1.37 14.82 -3.60
C ILE A 58 -1.43 14.91 -5.12
N HIS A 59 -0.61 14.09 -5.78
CA HIS A 59 -0.60 13.90 -7.22
C HIS A 59 -1.06 12.48 -7.55
N THR A 60 -1.50 12.25 -8.79
CA THR A 60 -1.87 10.91 -9.25
C THR A 60 -1.15 10.56 -10.55
N THR A 61 -0.87 9.28 -10.74
CA THR A 61 -0.33 8.72 -12.00
C THR A 61 -1.10 7.47 -12.40
N LYS A 62 -1.17 7.15 -13.70
CA LYS A 62 -1.80 5.92 -14.21
C LYS A 62 -0.80 4.83 -14.61
N ALA A 63 0.48 5.15 -14.58
CA ALA A 63 1.58 4.26 -14.93
C ALA A 63 2.70 4.42 -13.91
N GLN A 64 3.57 3.42 -13.77
CA GLN A 64 4.73 3.57 -12.91
C GLN A 64 5.61 4.71 -13.43
N PRO A 65 5.86 5.76 -12.64
CA PRO A 65 6.72 6.87 -13.05
C PRO A 65 8.18 6.43 -13.11
N TYR A 66 8.97 7.20 -13.84
CA TYR A 66 10.42 7.03 -13.86
C TYR A 66 11.05 7.56 -12.56
N LEU A 67 12.27 7.11 -12.24
CA LEU A 67 13.02 7.54 -11.06
C LEU A 67 13.12 9.07 -10.91
N HIS A 68 13.37 9.79 -12.01
CA HIS A 68 13.49 11.25 -11.98
C HIS A 68 12.17 11.98 -11.70
N GLU A 69 11.03 11.34 -11.97
CA GLU A 69 9.72 11.86 -11.61
C GLU A 69 9.42 11.51 -10.14
N LEU A 70 9.75 10.29 -9.71
CA LEU A 70 9.58 9.82 -8.34
C LEU A 70 10.37 10.65 -7.32
N SER A 71 11.57 11.11 -7.67
CA SER A 71 12.43 11.91 -6.78
C SER A 71 11.83 13.26 -6.37
N ALA A 72 10.80 13.74 -7.07
CA ALA A 72 10.04 14.93 -6.69
C ALA A 72 9.02 14.68 -5.55
N PHE A 73 8.86 13.43 -5.11
CA PHE A 73 7.86 13.01 -4.13
C PHE A 73 8.50 12.34 -2.91
N SER A 74 8.05 12.71 -1.71
CA SER A 74 8.50 12.08 -0.46
C SER A 74 7.91 10.68 -0.29
N ALA A 75 6.71 10.45 -0.82
CA ALA A 75 6.06 9.15 -0.78
C ALA A 75 5.38 8.78 -2.11
N TYR A 76 5.44 7.49 -2.43
CA TYR A 76 4.70 6.87 -3.53
C TYR A 76 3.77 5.79 -2.99
N VAL A 77 2.46 5.98 -3.19
CA VAL A 77 1.40 5.11 -2.68
C VAL A 77 0.87 4.23 -3.80
N ILE A 78 0.99 2.91 -3.65
CA ILE A 78 0.49 1.92 -4.60
C ILE A 78 -0.59 1.07 -3.93
N PRO A 79 -1.87 1.27 -4.26
CA PRO A 79 -2.91 0.34 -3.85
C PRO A 79 -2.95 -0.87 -4.79
N ALA A 80 -2.95 -2.08 -4.23
CA ALA A 80 -3.20 -3.31 -4.96
C ALA A 80 -4.69 -3.67 -4.96
N ASN A 81 -5.13 -4.43 -5.95
CA ASN A 81 -6.40 -5.14 -5.92
C ASN A 81 -6.17 -6.65 -5.88
N ASP A 82 -7.27 -7.37 -5.74
CA ASP A 82 -7.30 -8.82 -5.74
C ASP A 82 -7.31 -9.44 -7.15
N LYS A 83 -7.22 -8.63 -8.21
CA LYS A 83 -7.38 -9.06 -9.60
C LYS A 83 -6.06 -9.44 -10.25
N MET A 84 -4.99 -8.67 -10.01
CA MET A 84 -3.72 -8.84 -10.72
C MET A 84 -2.52 -8.38 -9.86
N PRO A 85 -1.40 -9.12 -9.88
CA PRO A 85 -0.14 -8.65 -9.31
C PRO A 85 0.32 -7.33 -9.91
N TYR A 86 0.97 -6.47 -9.13
CA TYR A 86 1.45 -5.17 -9.61
C TYR A 86 2.44 -5.32 -10.77
N LEU A 87 3.36 -6.29 -10.66
CA LEU A 87 4.36 -6.54 -11.69
C LEU A 87 3.73 -6.94 -13.03
N ASP A 88 2.61 -7.67 -13.01
CA ASP A 88 1.90 -8.06 -14.22
C ASP A 88 1.13 -6.86 -14.80
N ALA A 89 0.52 -6.04 -13.94
CA ALA A 89 -0.27 -4.89 -14.37
C ALA A 89 0.57 -3.81 -15.08
N GLU A 90 1.84 -3.69 -14.70
CA GLU A 90 2.82 -2.76 -15.29
C GLU A 90 3.68 -3.39 -16.39
N ASP A 91 3.43 -4.64 -16.77
CA ASP A 91 4.33 -5.42 -17.63
C ASP A 91 5.79 -5.39 -17.11
N ALA A 92 5.96 -5.23 -15.80
CA ALA A 92 7.24 -5.07 -15.12
C ALA A 92 8.00 -6.40 -14.99
N ALA A 93 7.31 -7.54 -15.16
CA ALA A 93 7.97 -8.84 -15.32
C ALA A 93 8.87 -8.87 -16.57
N PHE A 94 8.51 -8.14 -17.63
CA PHE A 94 9.32 -7.99 -18.84
C PHE A 94 10.19 -6.73 -18.81
N ASN A 95 9.80 -5.74 -18.02
CA ASN A 95 10.50 -4.47 -17.84
C ASN A 95 11.16 -4.39 -16.45
N LEU A 96 12.23 -5.18 -16.25
CA LEU A 96 12.94 -5.27 -14.96
C LEU A 96 13.51 -3.93 -14.45
N TRP A 97 13.64 -2.92 -15.32
CA TRP A 97 14.06 -1.58 -14.91
C TRP A 97 13.06 -0.93 -13.94
N LYS A 98 11.76 -1.24 -14.05
CA LYS A 98 10.72 -0.65 -13.19
C LYS A 98 10.93 -0.99 -11.70
N PRO A 99 11.03 -2.26 -11.28
CA PRO A 99 11.34 -2.58 -9.89
C PRO A 99 12.71 -2.05 -9.43
N LEU A 100 13.69 -1.97 -10.33
CA LEU A 100 15.01 -1.41 -10.02
C LEU A 100 14.93 0.09 -9.70
N GLU A 101 14.21 0.88 -10.50
CA GLU A 101 14.00 2.30 -10.24
C GLU A 101 13.22 2.55 -8.95
N LEU A 102 12.23 1.71 -8.63
CA LEU A 102 11.55 1.78 -7.33
C LEU A 102 12.50 1.49 -6.17
N ARG A 103 13.40 0.51 -6.33
CA ARG A 103 14.42 0.21 -5.33
C ARG A 103 15.36 1.38 -5.15
N GLU A 104 15.84 1.99 -6.23
CA GLU A 104 16.71 3.16 -6.19
C GLU A 104 16.01 4.36 -5.52
N TYR A 105 14.74 4.60 -5.84
CA TYR A 105 13.92 5.62 -5.19
C TYR A 105 13.85 5.42 -3.66
N VAL A 106 13.56 4.20 -3.21
CA VAL A 106 13.49 3.90 -1.77
C VAL A 106 14.88 4.00 -1.14
N GLN A 107 15.92 3.46 -1.78
CA GLN A 107 17.30 3.54 -1.27
C GLN A 107 17.77 4.99 -1.09
N ALA A 108 17.32 5.91 -1.95
CA ALA A 108 17.62 7.34 -1.90
C ALA A 108 16.81 8.14 -0.87
N GLY A 109 15.96 7.49 -0.06
CA GLY A 109 15.17 8.16 0.99
C GLY A 109 13.67 8.20 0.74
N GLY A 110 13.19 7.71 -0.41
CA GLY A 110 11.77 7.66 -0.73
C GLY A 110 10.99 6.70 0.16
N SER A 111 9.72 7.01 0.40
CA SER A 111 8.79 6.13 1.12
C SER A 111 7.84 5.43 0.14
N LEU A 112 7.95 4.11 0.01
CA LEU A 112 7.03 3.31 -0.79
C LEU A 112 5.93 2.72 0.09
N ILE A 113 4.70 3.17 -0.11
CA ILE A 113 3.55 2.76 0.70
C ILE A 113 2.64 1.84 -0.14
N LEU A 114 2.52 0.58 0.28
CA LEU A 114 1.77 -0.47 -0.40
C LEU A 114 0.46 -0.73 0.33
N LEU A 115 -0.67 -0.56 -0.34
CA LEU A 115 -2.00 -0.72 0.28
C LEU A 115 -2.68 -2.01 -0.20
N ASP A 116 -3.15 -2.80 0.75
CA ASP A 116 -3.73 -4.12 0.54
C ASP A 116 -2.76 -5.06 -0.20
N GLY A 117 -3.28 -6.09 -0.86
CA GLY A 117 -2.50 -6.98 -1.71
C GLY A 117 -2.97 -8.41 -1.66
N SER A 118 -3.85 -8.81 -0.75
CA SER A 118 -4.30 -10.20 -0.74
C SER A 118 -5.16 -10.50 -1.96
N THR A 119 -4.72 -11.44 -2.80
CA THR A 119 -5.50 -11.92 -3.93
C THR A 119 -6.49 -12.98 -3.45
N GLY A 120 -7.77 -12.61 -3.37
CA GLY A 120 -8.85 -13.54 -3.01
C GLY A 120 -9.29 -14.46 -4.17
N HIS A 121 -8.87 -14.15 -5.40
CA HIS A 121 -9.28 -14.84 -6.62
C HIS A 121 -8.36 -16.01 -7.01
N ASN A 122 -8.23 -16.99 -6.13
CA ASN A 122 -8.08 -18.43 -6.42
C ASN A 122 -7.48 -19.14 -5.21
N PRO A 123 -8.31 -19.66 -4.30
CA PRO A 123 -7.83 -20.47 -3.21
C PRO A 123 -7.52 -21.85 -3.78
N ARG A 124 -6.31 -22.05 -4.30
CA ARG A 124 -5.69 -23.33 -3.92
C ARG A 124 -5.55 -23.25 -2.40
N PRO A 125 -6.13 -24.19 -1.63
CA PRO A 125 -5.97 -24.19 -0.18
C PRO A 125 -4.46 -24.14 0.14
N GLY A 126 -4.02 -23.07 0.82
CA GLY A 126 -2.61 -22.80 1.11
C GLY A 126 -1.89 -21.80 0.19
N SER A 127 -2.57 -21.20 -0.79
CA SER A 127 -2.02 -20.21 -1.75
C SER A 127 -2.84 -18.92 -1.74
N SER A 128 -2.81 -18.18 -0.65
CA SER A 128 -3.20 -16.77 -0.67
C SER A 128 -2.02 -15.96 -1.20
N GLY A 129 -2.10 -15.55 -2.47
CA GLY A 129 -1.10 -14.68 -3.06
C GLY A 129 -1.19 -13.28 -2.45
N ASN A 130 -0.07 -12.56 -2.42
CA ASN A 130 -0.08 -11.11 -2.28
C ASN A 130 0.40 -10.48 -3.59
N SER A 131 -0.36 -9.52 -4.14
CA SER A 131 -0.09 -8.79 -5.39
C SER A 131 1.25 -8.07 -5.41
N PHE A 132 1.86 -7.88 -4.24
CA PHE A 132 3.17 -7.26 -4.07
C PHE A 132 4.29 -8.25 -3.75
N THR A 133 4.04 -9.55 -3.57
CA THR A 133 5.07 -10.52 -3.13
C THR A 133 6.30 -10.48 -4.03
N GLY A 134 6.12 -10.64 -5.35
CA GLY A 134 7.24 -10.61 -6.30
C GLY A 134 7.95 -9.25 -6.34
N MET A 135 7.21 -8.15 -6.13
CA MET A 135 7.82 -6.81 -6.06
C MET A 135 8.65 -6.65 -4.78
N LEU A 136 8.13 -7.07 -3.63
CA LEU A 136 8.85 -7.03 -2.36
C LEU A 136 10.13 -7.87 -2.42
N ASP A 137 10.07 -9.07 -2.99
CA ASP A 137 11.26 -9.92 -3.17
C ASP A 137 12.32 -9.23 -4.05
N LEU A 138 11.92 -8.50 -5.10
CA LEU A 138 12.84 -7.73 -5.96
C LEU A 138 13.41 -6.49 -5.26
N LEU A 139 12.58 -5.75 -4.53
CA LEU A 139 12.97 -4.50 -3.85
C LEU A 139 13.91 -4.77 -2.68
N LEU A 140 13.64 -5.82 -1.91
CA LEU A 140 14.47 -6.24 -0.77
C LEU A 140 15.73 -7.00 -1.23
N GLY A 141 15.71 -7.59 -2.43
CA GLY A 141 16.87 -8.16 -3.09
C GLY A 141 17.52 -9.33 -2.34
N SER A 142 18.83 -9.48 -2.50
CA SER A 142 19.64 -10.54 -1.85
C SER A 142 19.79 -10.35 -0.33
N GLU A 143 19.41 -9.19 0.22
CA GLU A 143 19.44 -8.95 1.67
C GLU A 143 18.30 -9.64 2.42
N GLY A 144 17.34 -10.22 1.70
CA GLY A 144 16.37 -11.15 2.25
C GLY A 144 15.05 -11.06 1.51
N ALA A 145 14.75 -12.06 0.68
CA ALA A 145 13.39 -12.27 0.23
C ALA A 145 12.53 -12.48 1.49
N ALA A 146 11.61 -11.55 1.75
CA ALA A 146 10.75 -11.64 2.91
C ALA A 146 9.77 -12.84 2.79
N HIS A 147 9.75 -13.53 1.64
CA HIS A 147 8.84 -14.62 1.28
C HIS A 147 7.44 -14.38 1.84
N CYS A 148 6.96 -13.17 1.60
CA CYS A 148 5.70 -12.71 2.14
C CYS A 148 4.54 -13.46 1.47
N LYS A 149 3.56 -13.86 2.26
CA LYS A 149 2.32 -14.48 1.79
C LYS A 149 1.16 -13.62 2.27
N GLY A 150 0.21 -13.39 1.38
CA GLY A 150 -1.04 -12.74 1.75
C GLY A 150 -1.81 -13.65 2.71
N TYR A 151 -2.65 -13.06 3.55
CA TYR A 151 -3.52 -13.78 4.46
C TYR A 151 -4.90 -13.13 4.43
N LEU A 152 -5.95 -13.93 4.24
CA LEU A 152 -7.31 -13.47 4.38
C LEU A 152 -7.81 -13.82 5.78
N TYR A 153 -8.29 -12.82 6.51
CA TYR A 153 -8.88 -13.05 7.82
C TYR A 153 -10.13 -13.91 7.68
N GLY A 154 -10.14 -15.09 8.30
CA GLY A 154 -11.31 -15.98 8.35
C GLY A 154 -12.25 -15.67 9.51
N ARG A 155 -11.82 -14.86 10.48
CA ARG A 155 -12.56 -14.49 11.69
C ARG A 155 -12.06 -13.16 12.24
N ASP A 156 -12.80 -12.61 13.20
CA ASP A 156 -12.38 -11.43 13.95
C ASP A 156 -11.09 -11.75 14.72
N LEU A 157 -10.04 -10.95 14.50
CA LEU A 157 -8.73 -11.15 15.11
C LEU A 157 -8.25 -9.83 15.76
N PRO A 158 -7.87 -9.84 17.04
CA PRO A 158 -7.24 -8.68 17.65
C PRO A 158 -5.79 -8.56 17.17
N MET A 159 -5.39 -7.36 16.76
CA MET A 159 -4.03 -7.02 16.39
C MET A 159 -3.51 -5.93 17.33
N TYR A 160 -2.23 -6.02 17.68
CA TYR A 160 -1.57 -5.15 18.64
C TYR A 160 -0.46 -4.38 17.94
N LEU A 161 -0.27 -3.12 18.35
CA LEU A 161 0.84 -2.29 17.88
C LEU A 161 2.15 -2.90 18.38
N ARG A 162 3.16 -2.92 17.52
CA ARG A 162 4.48 -3.49 17.82
C ARG A 162 5.63 -2.51 17.67
N LEU A 163 5.43 -1.41 16.94
CA LEU A 163 6.44 -0.35 16.87
C LEU A 163 6.64 0.26 18.25
N SER A 164 7.91 0.49 18.59
CA SER A 164 8.29 1.18 19.81
C SER A 164 8.41 2.68 19.51
N ASP A 165 7.46 3.51 19.96
CA ASP A 165 7.40 4.99 20.07
C ASP A 165 8.19 5.91 19.09
N GLN A 166 8.68 5.43 17.95
CA GLN A 166 9.48 6.21 17.02
C GLN A 166 8.60 6.87 15.96
N GLY A 167 8.65 8.21 15.94
CA GLY A 167 8.04 9.03 14.90
C GLY A 167 6.51 9.07 14.90
N ALA A 168 5.94 9.49 13.77
CA ALA A 168 4.50 9.61 13.59
C ALA A 168 3.77 8.26 13.65
N LEU A 169 4.50 7.15 13.52
CA LEU A 169 3.96 5.79 13.57
C LEU A 169 3.90 5.20 14.99
N GLY A 170 4.54 5.83 15.99
CA GLY A 170 4.51 5.36 17.38
C GLY A 170 3.19 5.64 18.11
N ASN A 171 2.48 6.72 17.74
CA ASN A 171 1.26 7.15 18.43
C ASN A 171 -0.03 6.76 17.67
N ILE A 172 -0.14 5.49 17.30
CA ILE A 172 -1.29 4.95 16.55
C ILE A 172 -2.18 4.12 17.48
N HIS A 173 -3.49 4.18 17.27
CA HIS A 173 -4.49 3.52 18.09
C HIS A 173 -4.34 1.98 18.19
N THR A 174 -4.25 1.44 19.40
CA THR A 174 -4.14 0.01 19.69
C THR A 174 -5.01 -0.41 20.88
N PRO A 175 -5.49 -1.67 20.98
CA PRO A 175 -5.51 -2.71 19.95
C PRO A 175 -6.56 -2.44 18.86
N ILE A 176 -6.43 -3.12 17.72
CA ILE A 176 -7.39 -3.04 16.62
C ILE A 176 -8.05 -4.40 16.39
N MET A 177 -9.30 -4.39 15.94
CA MET A 177 -10.01 -5.61 15.55
C MET A 177 -10.11 -5.71 14.04
N VAL A 178 -9.38 -6.64 13.43
CA VAL A 178 -9.51 -6.91 11.99
C VAL A 178 -10.61 -7.96 11.79
N LYS A 179 -11.45 -7.74 10.77
CA LYS A 179 -12.65 -8.58 10.51
C LYS A 179 -12.63 -9.13 9.08
N PRO A 180 -13.16 -10.35 8.87
CA PRO A 180 -13.29 -10.94 7.54
C PRO A 180 -14.16 -10.06 6.63
N ASN A 181 -13.88 -10.08 5.32
CA ASN A 181 -14.70 -9.42 4.29
C ASN A 181 -14.88 -7.90 4.46
N ARG A 182 -13.98 -7.22 5.18
CA ARG A 182 -14.00 -5.76 5.38
C ARG A 182 -12.99 -5.00 4.52
N GLY A 183 -12.49 -5.62 3.45
CA GLY A 183 -11.39 -5.04 2.66
C GLY A 183 -10.08 -4.99 3.46
N LEU A 184 -9.89 -5.98 4.33
CA LEU A 184 -8.69 -6.12 5.13
C LEU A 184 -7.95 -7.39 4.75
N SER A 185 -6.64 -7.29 4.66
CA SER A 185 -5.71 -8.38 4.45
C SER A 185 -4.65 -8.41 5.54
N GLY A 186 -4.10 -9.59 5.76
CA GLY A 186 -2.91 -9.81 6.54
C GLY A 186 -1.76 -10.23 5.65
N MET A 187 -0.58 -10.25 6.23
CA MET A 187 0.62 -10.78 5.59
C MET A 187 1.44 -11.56 6.61
N THR A 188 1.97 -12.69 6.19
CA THR A 188 2.99 -13.45 6.92
C THR A 188 4.25 -13.44 6.09
N CYS A 189 5.36 -12.97 6.65
CA CYS A 189 6.65 -13.01 5.95
C CYS A 189 7.61 -13.89 6.73
N THR A 190 8.32 -14.74 5.99
CA THR A 190 9.32 -15.68 6.49
C THR A 190 10.60 -15.41 5.72
N GLY A 191 11.72 -15.17 6.40
CA GLY A 191 12.97 -14.85 5.72
C GLY A 191 13.97 -14.22 6.68
N GLU A 192 15.14 -13.86 6.17
CA GLU A 192 16.19 -13.22 6.95
C GLU A 192 15.81 -11.79 7.35
N GLN A 193 15.11 -11.08 6.45
CA GLN A 193 14.58 -9.74 6.69
C GLN A 193 13.06 -9.72 6.53
N PRO A 194 12.34 -10.28 7.49
CA PRO A 194 10.89 -10.37 7.39
C PRO A 194 10.26 -8.96 7.40
N GLY A 195 10.91 -7.96 7.99
CA GLY A 195 10.37 -6.62 8.24
C GLY A 195 9.72 -6.52 9.62
N GLU A 196 9.64 -5.30 10.15
CA GLU A 196 9.06 -5.03 11.46
C GLU A 196 7.53 -4.95 11.34
N PRO A 197 6.77 -5.78 12.07
CA PRO A 197 5.33 -5.63 12.09
C PRO A 197 4.96 -4.29 12.72
N ILE A 198 4.05 -3.53 12.09
CA ILE A 198 3.43 -2.36 12.73
C ILE A 198 2.30 -2.86 13.63
N TYR A 199 1.41 -3.68 13.05
CA TYR A 199 0.37 -4.40 13.78
C TYR A 199 0.58 -5.89 13.60
N SER A 200 0.58 -6.66 14.68
CA SER A 200 0.57 -8.13 14.61
C SER A 200 -0.36 -8.78 15.63
N GLY A 201 -0.78 -10.00 15.29
CA GLY A 201 -1.65 -10.83 16.11
C GLY A 201 -1.32 -12.30 15.92
N ARG A 202 -1.89 -13.16 16.76
CA ARG A 202 -1.73 -14.61 16.63
C ARG A 202 -2.73 -15.15 15.63
N ALA A 203 -2.24 -15.78 14.56
CA ALA A 203 -3.10 -16.56 13.68
C ALA A 203 -3.45 -17.88 14.38
N ASP A 204 -4.73 -18.14 14.61
CA ASP A 204 -5.30 -19.48 14.80
C ASP A 204 -4.55 -20.46 15.72
N GLY A 205 -4.05 -19.97 16.86
CA GLY A 205 -3.39 -20.81 17.86
C GLY A 205 -2.02 -21.34 17.44
N SER A 206 -1.50 -20.96 16.27
CA SER A 206 -0.08 -21.17 15.98
C SER A 206 0.75 -20.21 16.82
N ALA A 207 1.89 -20.70 17.32
CA ALA A 207 2.84 -19.89 18.07
C ALA A 207 3.51 -18.81 17.20
N ASP A 208 3.26 -18.81 15.88
CA ASP A 208 3.89 -17.91 14.94
C ASP A 208 3.26 -16.52 15.03
N ALA A 209 3.97 -15.62 15.71
CA ALA A 209 3.74 -14.18 15.75
C ALA A 209 3.93 -13.47 14.37
N GLY A 210 3.82 -14.22 13.28
CA GLY A 210 4.15 -13.78 11.93
C GLY A 210 3.01 -13.04 11.22
N LEU A 211 1.76 -13.18 11.66
CA LEU A 211 0.62 -12.52 11.01
C LEU A 211 0.61 -11.03 11.36
N SER A 212 0.82 -10.21 10.34
CA SER A 212 0.88 -8.75 10.44
C SER A 212 -0.27 -8.13 9.64
N ALA A 213 -0.87 -7.07 10.17
CA ALA A 213 -1.88 -6.26 9.47
C ALA A 213 -1.27 -5.01 8.82
N ALA A 214 -0.06 -4.63 9.23
CA ALA A 214 0.79 -3.65 8.58
C ALA A 214 2.24 -3.95 8.94
N ARG A 215 3.20 -3.56 8.09
CA ARG A 215 4.61 -3.95 8.20
C ARG A 215 5.53 -2.90 7.58
N LEU A 216 6.71 -2.74 8.15
CA LEU A 216 7.73 -1.76 7.78
C LEU A 216 9.04 -2.48 7.41
N TRP A 217 9.67 -2.07 6.33
CA TRP A 217 11.04 -2.43 5.97
C TRP A 217 11.85 -1.16 5.75
N HIS A 218 13.08 -1.15 6.24
CA HIS A 218 14.06 -0.10 5.93
C HIS A 218 14.93 -0.56 4.76
N VAL A 219 15.09 0.29 3.74
CA VAL A 219 15.89 -0.01 2.56
C VAL A 219 16.70 1.22 2.20
N GLY A 220 18.02 1.18 2.42
CA GLY A 220 18.88 2.35 2.28
C GLY A 220 18.48 3.45 3.28
N GLN A 221 18.20 4.65 2.76
CA GLN A 221 17.74 5.81 3.55
C GLN A 221 16.21 5.93 3.61
N GLY A 222 15.50 5.11 2.85
CA GLY A 222 14.04 5.12 2.79
C GLY A 222 13.44 3.85 3.35
N ARG A 223 12.16 3.66 3.01
CA ARG A 223 11.34 2.64 3.64
C ARG A 223 10.25 2.11 2.73
N ILE A 224 9.84 0.88 3.00
CA ILE A 224 8.67 0.25 2.41
C ILE A 224 7.67 0.01 3.53
N ILE A 225 6.45 0.50 3.39
CA ILE A 225 5.37 0.30 4.36
C ILE A 225 4.24 -0.43 3.67
N TRP A 226 3.92 -1.63 4.13
CA TRP A 226 2.74 -2.37 3.68
C TRP A 226 1.61 -2.21 4.69
N ILE A 227 0.41 -1.90 4.20
CA ILE A 227 -0.80 -1.73 5.01
C ILE A 227 -1.89 -2.65 4.47
N GLY A 228 -2.35 -3.61 5.26
CA GLY A 228 -3.38 -4.58 4.89
C GLY A 228 -4.80 -4.02 4.83
N SER A 229 -4.98 -2.78 4.35
CA SER A 229 -6.28 -2.12 4.19
C SER A 229 -6.49 -1.70 2.75
N SER A 230 -7.62 -2.07 2.17
CA SER A 230 -8.03 -1.63 0.84
C SER A 230 -8.61 -0.22 0.84
N TYR A 231 -8.97 0.33 2.01
CA TYR A 231 -9.70 1.59 2.16
C TYR A 231 -11.06 1.63 1.44
N THR A 232 -11.59 0.49 0.96
CA THR A 232 -12.95 0.44 0.40
C THR A 232 -14.02 0.61 1.48
N MET A 233 -13.67 0.34 2.75
CA MET A 233 -14.48 0.67 3.91
C MET A 233 -13.68 1.61 4.84
N PRO A 234 -13.95 2.92 4.83
CA PRO A 234 -13.10 3.93 5.47
C PRO A 234 -13.14 3.96 7.01
N LYS A 235 -13.62 2.90 7.68
CA LYS A 235 -14.03 2.96 9.10
C LYS A 235 -13.00 2.50 10.11
N ILE A 236 -11.81 2.08 9.71
CA ILE A 236 -10.80 1.62 10.66
C ILE A 236 -9.79 2.73 10.89
N ARG A 237 -10.07 3.49 11.95
CA ARG A 237 -9.26 4.64 12.41
C ARG A 237 -7.76 4.33 12.45
N ALA A 238 -7.37 3.15 12.90
CA ALA A 238 -5.96 2.81 13.00
C ALA A 238 -5.24 2.72 11.65
N PHE A 239 -5.84 2.14 10.60
CA PHE A 239 -5.18 2.11 9.28
C PHE A 239 -5.14 3.49 8.63
N ARG A 240 -6.14 4.34 8.91
CA ARG A 240 -6.10 5.76 8.55
C ARG A 240 -4.88 6.44 9.20
N GLU A 241 -4.69 6.26 10.50
CA GLU A 241 -3.53 6.78 11.25
C GLU A 241 -2.19 6.19 10.78
N VAL A 242 -2.12 4.91 10.38
CA VAL A 242 -0.90 4.33 9.78
C VAL A 242 -0.56 5.02 8.45
N LEU A 243 -1.54 5.25 7.57
CA LEU A 243 -1.29 5.89 6.28
C LEU A 243 -0.90 7.35 6.44
N THR A 244 -1.61 8.11 7.28
CA THR A 244 -1.25 9.51 7.53
C THR A 244 0.10 9.61 8.25
N GLY A 245 0.37 8.75 9.23
CA GLY A 245 1.66 8.64 9.90
C GLY A 245 2.79 8.30 8.93
N ALA A 246 2.59 7.33 8.03
CA ALA A 246 3.57 6.96 7.01
C ALA A 246 3.92 8.11 6.06
N ILE A 247 2.93 8.94 5.70
CA ILE A 247 3.13 10.13 4.86
C ILE A 247 3.89 11.22 5.62
N VAL A 248 3.52 11.48 6.89
CA VAL A 248 4.24 12.45 7.72
C VAL A 248 5.69 12.03 7.88
N ASP A 249 5.90 10.76 8.19
CA ASP A 249 7.23 10.19 8.42
C ASP A 249 8.08 10.22 7.13
N SER A 250 7.47 10.10 5.94
CA SER A 250 8.19 10.14 4.65
C SER A 250 8.97 11.43 4.38
N GLN A 251 8.69 12.52 5.11
CA GLN A 251 9.45 13.77 4.99
C GLN A 251 10.81 13.70 5.66
N PHE A 252 10.98 12.75 6.58
CA PHE A 252 12.21 12.55 7.32
C PHE A 252 12.87 11.31 6.73
N PRO A 253 13.92 11.47 5.89
CA PRO A 253 14.72 10.32 5.49
C PRO A 253 15.23 9.65 6.77
N ASP A 254 15.18 8.33 6.81
CA ASP A 254 15.76 7.61 7.93
C ASP A 254 17.23 8.02 7.94
N THR A 255 17.65 8.65 9.05
CA THR A 255 19.06 8.70 9.35
C THR A 255 19.39 7.27 9.67
N ALA A 256 19.70 6.49 8.63
CA ALA A 256 19.77 5.03 8.68
C ALA A 256 20.42 4.66 9.99
N PRO A 257 19.75 3.86 10.87
CA PRO A 257 20.28 3.56 12.18
C PRO A 257 21.70 3.14 11.93
N THR A 258 22.66 3.97 12.38
CA THR A 258 24.07 3.76 12.07
C THR A 258 24.31 2.35 12.54
N ARG A 259 24.40 1.39 11.60
CA ARG A 259 24.44 -0.03 11.93
C ARG A 259 25.57 -0.08 12.92
N SER A 260 25.27 -0.33 14.19
CA SER A 260 26.31 -0.35 15.21
C SER A 260 27.35 -1.29 14.63
N PRO A 261 28.61 -0.83 14.43
CA PRO A 261 29.62 -1.64 13.79
C PRO A 261 29.56 -3.00 14.47
N PRO A 262 29.58 -4.11 13.71
CA PRO A 262 29.42 -5.44 14.27
C PRO A 262 30.29 -5.51 15.52
N PRO A 263 29.74 -5.96 16.68
CA PRO A 263 30.44 -5.89 17.96
C PRO A 263 31.85 -6.39 17.71
N SER A 264 32.84 -5.55 18.05
CA SER A 264 34.24 -5.88 17.82
C SER A 264 34.46 -7.31 18.28
N PRO A 265 35.04 -8.19 17.45
CA PRO A 265 35.22 -9.57 17.82
C PRO A 265 35.84 -9.60 19.22
N PRO A 266 35.34 -10.45 20.13
CA PRO A 266 35.84 -10.48 21.50
C PRO A 266 37.37 -10.55 21.46
N PRO A 267 38.09 -9.80 22.31
CA PRO A 267 39.54 -9.77 22.30
C PRO A 267 40.04 -11.21 22.21
N ALA A 268 40.73 -11.53 21.12
CA ALA A 268 41.26 -12.87 20.92
C ALA A 268 42.02 -13.21 22.21
N LYS A 269 41.58 -14.27 22.91
CA LYS A 269 42.32 -14.81 24.04
C LYS A 269 43.75 -14.95 23.58
N ALA A 270 44.66 -14.26 24.27
CA ALA A 270 46.08 -14.18 23.89
C ALA A 270 46.56 -15.56 23.47
N SER A 271 46.79 -15.71 22.16
CA SER A 271 47.33 -16.95 21.62
C SER A 271 48.65 -17.21 22.33
N PRO A 272 48.92 -18.45 22.77
CA PRO A 272 50.21 -18.79 23.36
C PRO A 272 51.34 -18.40 22.40
N PRO A 273 52.50 -17.97 22.93
CA PRO A 273 53.59 -17.47 22.13
C PRO A 273 53.97 -18.49 21.05
N PRO A 274 54.22 -18.03 19.81
CA PRO A 274 54.52 -18.91 18.69
C PRO A 274 55.77 -19.75 19.03
N PRO A 275 55.76 -21.07 18.74
CA PRO A 275 56.94 -21.90 18.90
C PRO A 275 58.08 -21.36 18.05
N ARG A 276 59.29 -21.41 18.63
CA ARG A 276 60.53 -20.91 18.04
C ARG A 276 60.71 -21.47 16.62
N PRO A 277 61.02 -20.62 15.62
CA PRO A 277 61.19 -21.11 14.25
C PRO A 277 62.36 -22.09 14.16
N PRO A 278 62.22 -23.19 13.40
CA PRO A 278 63.31 -24.10 13.12
C PRO A 278 64.41 -23.43 12.28
N PRO A 279 65.66 -23.91 12.36
CA PRO A 279 66.79 -23.35 11.63
C PRO A 279 66.54 -23.34 10.11
N PRO A 280 67.07 -22.34 9.39
CA PRO A 280 66.82 -22.16 7.97
C PRO A 280 67.30 -23.39 7.18
N ALA A 281 66.35 -24.11 6.59
CA ALA A 281 66.65 -25.15 5.62
C ALA A 281 67.28 -24.50 4.39
N LYS A 282 68.38 -25.11 3.91
CA LYS A 282 69.11 -24.72 2.70
C LYS A 282 68.13 -24.51 1.55
N ALA A 283 68.28 -23.38 0.87
CA ALA A 283 67.48 -22.98 -0.28
C ALA A 283 67.52 -24.08 -1.36
N SER A 284 66.36 -24.72 -1.57
CA SER A 284 66.15 -25.57 -2.73
C SER A 284 66.11 -24.70 -3.99
N PRO A 285 66.69 -25.16 -5.12
CA PRO A 285 66.69 -24.43 -6.37
C PRO A 285 65.25 -24.18 -6.86
N PRO A 286 65.03 -23.06 -7.58
CA PRO A 286 63.70 -22.67 -8.04
C PRO A 286 63.12 -23.77 -8.96
N PRO A 287 61.83 -24.12 -8.79
CA PRO A 287 61.19 -25.08 -9.67
C PRO A 287 61.16 -24.54 -11.10
N SER A 288 61.54 -25.39 -12.05
CA SER A 288 61.53 -25.07 -13.47
C SER A 288 60.13 -24.63 -13.92
N PRO A 289 60.03 -23.63 -14.82
CA PRO A 289 58.75 -23.15 -15.31
C PRO A 289 57.97 -24.29 -15.98
N PRO A 290 56.66 -24.38 -15.75
CA PRO A 290 55.83 -25.39 -16.39
C PRO A 290 55.86 -25.21 -17.91
N PRO A 291 55.83 -26.32 -18.68
CA PRO A 291 55.82 -26.26 -20.13
C PRO A 291 54.60 -25.47 -20.62
N PRO A 292 54.75 -24.72 -21.73
CA PRO A 292 53.65 -23.97 -22.31
C PRO A 292 52.50 -24.92 -22.65
N ARG A 293 51.29 -24.57 -22.20
CA ARG A 293 50.09 -25.36 -22.51
C ARG A 293 49.88 -25.35 -24.03
N PRO A 294 49.56 -26.51 -24.65
CA PRO A 294 49.24 -26.56 -26.06
C PRO A 294 48.04 -25.65 -26.35
N PRO A 295 48.02 -24.98 -27.52
CA PRO A 295 46.89 -24.15 -27.91
C PRO A 295 45.61 -24.99 -27.94
N PRO A 296 44.48 -24.45 -27.48
CA PRO A 296 43.21 -25.16 -27.52
C PRO A 296 42.88 -25.56 -28.96
N PRO A 297 42.31 -26.75 -29.19
CA PRO A 297 41.91 -27.18 -30.53
C PRO A 297 40.88 -26.19 -31.08
N SER A 298 41.06 -25.84 -32.36
CA SER A 298 40.14 -24.97 -33.07
C SER A 298 38.71 -25.51 -32.97
N PRO A 299 37.71 -24.65 -32.65
CA PRO A 299 36.33 -25.10 -32.60
C PRO A 299 35.92 -25.68 -33.96
N PRO A 300 35.13 -26.76 -33.98
CA PRO A 300 34.65 -27.35 -35.22
C PRO A 300 33.85 -26.30 -36.01
N PRO A 301 33.92 -26.32 -37.36
CA PRO A 301 33.13 -25.43 -38.18
C PRO A 301 31.64 -25.62 -37.85
N PRO A 302 30.87 -24.52 -37.76
CA PRO A 302 29.45 -24.61 -37.49
C PRO A 302 28.80 -25.49 -38.58
N PRO A 303 27.92 -26.44 -38.20
CA PRO A 303 27.22 -27.27 -39.17
C PRO A 303 26.49 -26.37 -40.18
N ALA A 304 26.61 -26.70 -41.46
CA ALA A 304 25.94 -25.98 -42.54
C ALA A 304 24.45 -25.86 -42.20
N ARG A 305 23.96 -24.61 -42.17
CA ARG A 305 22.57 -24.32 -41.84
C ARG A 305 21.68 -25.09 -42.80
N SER A 306 20.88 -26.02 -42.26
CA SER A 306 19.85 -26.68 -43.02
C SER A 306 18.94 -25.62 -43.66
N PRO A 307 18.52 -25.79 -44.92
CA PRO A 307 17.62 -24.84 -45.56
C PRO A 307 16.36 -24.69 -44.70
N PRO A 308 15.85 -23.46 -44.56
CA PRO A 308 14.65 -23.22 -43.76
C PRO A 308 13.51 -24.09 -44.31
N PRO A 309 12.74 -24.77 -43.43
CA PRO A 309 11.60 -25.56 -43.86
C PRO A 309 10.64 -24.64 -44.61
N THR A 310 10.20 -25.08 -45.79
CA THR A 310 9.21 -24.37 -46.59
C THR A 310 7.98 -24.13 -45.72
N PRO A 311 7.51 -22.88 -45.59
CA PRO A 311 6.35 -22.59 -44.76
C PRO A 311 5.16 -23.45 -45.22
N PRO A 312 4.44 -24.10 -44.28
CA PRO A 312 3.28 -24.90 -44.63
C PRO A 312 2.28 -24.00 -45.37
N ARG A 313 1.76 -24.50 -46.50
CA ARG A 313 0.75 -23.79 -47.28
C ARG A 313 -0.40 -23.44 -46.35
N SER A 314 -0.76 -22.15 -46.31
CA SER A 314 -1.90 -21.66 -45.55
C SER A 314 -3.12 -22.51 -45.89
N PRO A 315 -3.85 -23.04 -44.88
CA PRO A 315 -5.08 -23.76 -45.15
C PRO A 315 -6.05 -22.83 -45.90
N PRO A 316 -6.84 -23.38 -46.85
CA PRO A 316 -7.84 -22.58 -47.55
C PRO A 316 -8.78 -21.94 -46.52
N PRO A 317 -9.22 -20.69 -46.77
CA PRO A 317 -10.15 -20.02 -45.87
C PRO A 317 -11.41 -20.91 -45.68
N PRO A 318 -11.92 -21.03 -44.45
CA PRO A 318 -13.12 -21.79 -44.21
C PRO A 318 -14.27 -21.18 -45.04
N PRO A 319 -15.18 -22.02 -45.56
CA PRO A 319 -16.34 -21.52 -46.29
C PRO A 319 -17.12 -20.52 -45.42
N PRO A 320 -17.68 -19.45 -46.02
CA PRO A 320 -18.45 -18.47 -45.28
C PRO A 320 -19.57 -19.18 -44.51
N ARG A 321 -19.59 -18.97 -43.19
CA ARG A 321 -20.63 -19.54 -42.33
C ARG A 321 -21.97 -18.97 -42.77
N SER A 322 -22.93 -19.86 -43.03
CA SER A 322 -24.31 -19.48 -43.29
C SER A 322 -24.80 -18.51 -42.20
N PRO A 323 -25.53 -17.44 -42.56
CA PRO A 323 -26.07 -16.51 -41.59
C PRO A 323 -26.92 -17.29 -40.57
N PRO A 324 -26.79 -16.99 -39.26
CA PRO A 324 -27.60 -17.65 -38.26
C PRO A 324 -29.09 -17.41 -38.58
N PRO A 325 -29.96 -18.42 -38.36
CA PRO A 325 -31.38 -18.25 -38.56
C PRO A 325 -31.89 -17.07 -37.71
N PRO A 326 -32.86 -16.29 -38.21
CA PRO A 326 -33.43 -15.20 -37.45
C PRO A 326 -33.92 -15.73 -36.10
N PRO A 327 -33.66 -15.00 -35.00
CA PRO A 327 -34.12 -15.42 -33.69
C PRO A 327 -35.65 -15.56 -33.72
N PRO A 328 -36.21 -16.60 -33.08
CA PRO A 328 -37.65 -16.76 -33.01
C PRO A 328 -38.25 -15.49 -32.40
N THR A 329 -39.20 -14.90 -33.11
CA THR A 329 -39.96 -13.74 -32.65
C THR A 329 -40.63 -14.12 -31.34
N ARG A 330 -40.10 -13.62 -30.23
CA ARG A 330 -40.68 -13.85 -28.90
C ARG A 330 -42.05 -13.20 -28.91
N SER A 331 -43.08 -14.02 -28.66
CA SER A 331 -44.44 -13.53 -28.43
C SER A 331 -44.40 -12.42 -27.36
N PRO A 332 -45.16 -11.33 -27.55
CA PRO A 332 -45.20 -10.25 -26.58
C PRO A 332 -45.64 -10.81 -25.22
N PRO A 333 -45.00 -10.37 -24.12
CA PRO A 333 -45.40 -10.80 -22.79
C PRO A 333 -46.87 -10.43 -22.55
N PRO A 334 -47.64 -11.29 -21.84
CA PRO A 334 -49.01 -10.97 -21.48
C PRO A 334 -49.06 -9.65 -20.70
N PRO A 335 -50.13 -8.85 -20.86
CA PRO A 335 -50.29 -7.61 -20.12
C PRO A 335 -50.21 -7.88 -18.61
N PRO A 336 -49.53 -7.02 -17.85
CA PRO A 336 -49.44 -7.19 -16.41
C PRO A 336 -50.83 -7.17 -15.77
N PRO A 337 -51.09 -8.00 -14.75
CA PRO A 337 -52.35 -7.94 -14.02
C PRO A 337 -52.54 -6.54 -13.42
N LEU A 338 -53.75 -6.00 -13.60
CA LEU A 338 -54.17 -4.73 -13.01
C LEU A 338 -53.93 -4.80 -11.50
N ARG A 339 -53.02 -3.95 -11.00
CA ARG A 339 -52.72 -3.88 -9.57
C ARG A 339 -53.96 -3.38 -8.84
N SER A 340 -54.39 -4.12 -7.83
CA SER A 340 -55.42 -3.68 -6.90
C SER A 340 -55.05 -2.30 -6.32
N PRO A 341 -56.02 -1.39 -6.15
CA PRO A 341 -55.74 -0.09 -5.57
C PRO A 341 -55.13 -0.25 -4.17
N PRO A 342 -54.15 0.59 -3.80
CA PRO A 342 -53.54 0.52 -2.48
C PRO A 342 -54.60 0.76 -1.40
N PRO A 343 -54.52 0.04 -0.27
CA PRO A 343 -55.40 0.29 0.87
C PRO A 343 -55.24 1.74 1.34
N SER A 344 -56.36 2.38 1.68
CA SER A 344 -56.37 3.77 2.17
C SER A 344 -55.44 3.91 3.39
N PRO A 345 -54.66 5.00 3.47
CA PRO A 345 -53.78 5.22 4.60
C PRO A 345 -54.59 5.33 5.90
N PRO A 346 -54.08 4.81 7.02
CA PRO A 346 -54.74 4.94 8.31
C PRO A 346 -54.87 6.42 8.71
N PRO A 347 -55.93 6.79 9.44
CA PRO A 347 -56.11 8.15 9.92
C PRO A 347 -54.93 8.58 10.79
N PRO A 348 -54.49 9.84 10.70
CA PRO A 348 -53.36 10.32 11.48
C PRO A 348 -53.66 10.22 12.99
N PRO A 349 -52.66 9.86 13.80
CA PRO A 349 -52.81 9.83 15.26
C PRO A 349 -53.17 11.23 15.77
N ARG A 350 -54.19 11.29 16.64
CA ARG A 350 -54.64 12.53 17.28
C ARG A 350 -53.47 13.14 18.05
N ARG A 351 -53.13 14.40 17.74
CA ARG A 351 -52.08 15.14 18.45
C ARG A 351 -52.44 15.25 19.95
N PRO A 352 -51.49 14.99 20.86
CA PRO A 352 -51.69 15.30 22.28
C PRO A 352 -51.86 16.82 22.48
N PRO A 353 -52.65 17.25 23.48
CA PRO A 353 -52.87 18.65 23.76
C PRO A 353 -51.56 19.35 24.16
N PRO A 354 -51.38 20.63 23.78
CA PRO A 354 -50.19 21.38 24.12
C PRO A 354 -50.07 21.56 25.64
N PRO A 355 -48.84 21.48 26.21
CA PRO A 355 -48.63 21.76 27.62
C PRO A 355 -48.90 23.24 27.95
N PRO A 356 -49.31 23.56 29.19
CA PRO A 356 -49.60 24.92 29.62
C PRO A 356 -48.35 25.80 29.50
N GLN A 357 -48.47 26.91 28.76
CA GLN A 357 -47.43 27.92 28.63
C GLN A 357 -47.09 28.50 30.00
N ARG A 358 -45.83 28.36 30.42
CA ARG A 358 -45.29 29.07 31.59
C ARG A 358 -44.95 30.50 31.18
N SER A 359 -45.45 31.47 31.95
CA SER A 359 -45.19 32.90 31.78
C SER A 359 -43.69 33.22 31.79
N PRO A 360 -43.24 34.17 30.94
CA PRO A 360 -41.85 34.59 30.89
C PRO A 360 -41.46 35.36 32.16
N SER A 361 -40.30 35.01 32.73
CA SER A 361 -39.67 35.77 33.82
C SER A 361 -39.05 37.08 33.30
N PRO A 362 -39.06 38.16 34.09
CA PRO A 362 -38.50 39.45 33.69
C PRO A 362 -36.96 39.41 33.59
N PRO A 363 -36.35 40.18 32.68
CA PRO A 363 -34.91 40.21 32.48
C PRO A 363 -34.18 40.99 33.60
N PRO A 364 -32.93 40.61 33.93
CA PRO A 364 -32.11 41.35 34.90
C PRO A 364 -31.59 42.69 34.36
N PRO A 365 -31.29 43.66 35.23
CA PRO A 365 -30.83 45.00 34.83
C PRO A 365 -29.37 44.97 34.32
N ILE A 366 -29.16 45.52 33.13
CA ILE A 366 -27.86 45.67 32.48
C ILE A 366 -27.14 46.88 33.10
N LYS A 367 -25.96 46.63 33.69
CA LYS A 367 -25.02 47.68 34.08
C LYS A 367 -24.23 48.12 32.85
N TYR A 368 -24.32 49.41 32.52
CA TYR A 368 -23.52 50.05 31.49
C TYR A 368 -22.04 50.09 31.93
N LEU A 369 -21.17 49.47 31.14
CA LEU A 369 -19.74 49.79 31.13
C LEU A 369 -19.37 50.35 29.75
N HIS A 370 -18.79 51.53 29.84
CA HIS A 370 -18.28 52.41 28.83
C HIS A 370 -16.96 51.85 28.26
N THR A 371 -16.79 51.81 26.93
CA THR A 371 -15.51 52.03 26.23
C THR A 371 -15.68 52.01 24.70
N ASP A 372 -15.37 53.16 24.11
CA ASP A 372 -14.79 53.52 22.81
C ASP A 372 -15.26 52.94 21.46
N PRO A 373 -15.45 53.81 20.43
CA PRO A 373 -15.80 53.41 19.07
C PRO A 373 -14.56 53.07 18.20
N PRO A 374 -14.63 52.06 17.32
CA PRO A 374 -13.64 51.87 16.25
C PRO A 374 -13.93 52.75 15.02
N PRO A 375 -12.91 53.04 14.19
CA PRO A 375 -13.05 53.92 13.03
C PRO A 375 -13.75 53.20 11.86
N THR A 376 -14.73 53.89 11.30
CA THR A 376 -15.39 53.57 10.03
C THR A 376 -14.47 53.93 8.87
N ASP A 377 -13.95 52.92 8.17
CA ASP A 377 -13.56 53.02 6.77
C ASP A 377 -13.48 51.61 6.16
N PHE A 378 -14.60 51.10 5.63
CA PHE A 378 -14.58 50.08 4.59
C PHE A 378 -15.63 50.40 3.53
N VAL A 379 -15.11 50.87 2.41
CA VAL A 379 -15.75 51.09 1.12
C VAL A 379 -16.38 49.77 0.64
N THR A 380 -17.70 49.77 0.49
CA THR A 380 -18.45 48.72 -0.19
C THR A 380 -18.27 48.82 -1.70
N ASN A 381 -17.40 48.00 -2.27
CA ASN A 381 -17.48 47.64 -3.69
C ASN A 381 -18.39 46.40 -3.83
N PRO A 382 -19.43 46.42 -4.69
CA PRO A 382 -20.21 45.23 -4.98
C PRO A 382 -19.38 44.22 -5.79
N PRO A 383 -19.54 42.91 -5.56
CA PRO A 383 -18.89 41.88 -6.37
C PRO A 383 -19.47 41.84 -7.80
N PRO A 384 -18.65 41.50 -8.81
CA PRO A 384 -19.08 41.44 -10.22
C PRO A 384 -19.99 40.25 -10.55
N ASP A 385 -20.92 40.50 -11.46
CA ASP A 385 -22.16 39.78 -11.81
C ASP A 385 -22.01 38.42 -12.54
N TRP A 386 -20.94 37.64 -12.31
CA TRP A 386 -20.64 36.45 -13.14
C TRP A 386 -20.65 35.10 -12.43
N ILE A 387 -21.30 34.97 -11.26
CA ILE A 387 -21.53 33.66 -10.62
C ILE A 387 -23.04 33.45 -10.43
N GLN A 388 -23.74 33.15 -11.53
CA GLN A 388 -25.01 32.45 -11.44
C GLN A 388 -24.72 30.94 -11.34
N PRO A 389 -25.15 30.26 -10.26
CA PRO A 389 -25.16 28.80 -10.26
C PRO A 389 -26.15 28.31 -11.32
N PRO A 390 -25.84 27.21 -12.06
CA PRO A 390 -26.75 26.67 -13.04
C PRO A 390 -28.06 26.21 -12.38
N PRO A 391 -29.19 26.22 -13.12
CA PRO A 391 -30.48 25.82 -12.59
C PRO A 391 -30.45 24.36 -12.15
N LEU A 392 -31.10 24.10 -11.01
CA LEU A 392 -31.25 22.79 -10.41
C LEU A 392 -32.10 21.89 -11.33
N GLU A 393 -31.46 21.17 -12.26
CA GLU A 393 -32.14 20.13 -13.02
C GLU A 393 -32.50 18.96 -12.10
N ASP A 394 -33.75 18.51 -12.24
CA ASP A 394 -34.41 17.49 -11.44
C ASP A 394 -33.81 16.11 -11.74
N TRP A 395 -32.72 15.76 -11.05
CA TRP A 395 -32.10 14.44 -11.11
C TRP A 395 -32.98 13.41 -10.38
N SER A 396 -33.98 12.88 -11.08
CA SER A 396 -34.62 11.63 -10.67
C SER A 396 -33.61 10.47 -10.78
N PRO A 397 -33.27 9.77 -9.68
CA PRO A 397 -32.34 8.65 -9.74
C PRO A 397 -32.93 7.51 -10.59
N PRO A 398 -32.10 6.82 -11.41
CA PRO A 398 -32.58 5.71 -12.21
C PRO A 398 -33.12 4.59 -11.31
N PRO A 399 -34.15 3.84 -11.76
CA PRO A 399 -34.76 2.80 -10.96
C PRO A 399 -33.73 1.72 -10.60
N VAL A 400 -33.53 1.53 -9.30
CA VAL A 400 -32.67 0.48 -8.74
C VAL A 400 -33.21 -0.88 -9.18
N LYS A 401 -32.55 -1.51 -10.14
CA LYS A 401 -32.80 -2.92 -10.48
C LYS A 401 -32.39 -3.76 -9.26
N LYS A 402 -33.37 -4.29 -8.53
CA LYS A 402 -33.15 -5.25 -7.44
C LYS A 402 -32.27 -6.40 -7.97
N ALA A 403 -31.13 -6.60 -7.33
CA ALA A 403 -30.27 -7.75 -7.60
C ALA A 403 -31.09 -9.04 -7.41
N PRO A 404 -30.96 -10.03 -8.31
CA PRO A 404 -31.62 -11.31 -8.14
C PRO A 404 -31.13 -11.98 -6.85
N PRO A 405 -32.00 -12.74 -6.16
CA PRO A 405 -31.63 -13.43 -4.93
C PRO A 405 -30.46 -14.39 -5.18
N PRO A 406 -29.56 -14.57 -4.20
CA PRO A 406 -28.43 -15.48 -4.32
C PRO A 406 -28.92 -16.90 -4.60
N ARG A 407 -28.28 -17.58 -5.56
CA ARG A 407 -28.57 -18.99 -5.84
C ARG A 407 -28.30 -19.84 -4.59
N PRO A 408 -29.15 -20.82 -4.29
CA PRO A 408 -28.89 -21.76 -3.21
C PRO A 408 -27.58 -22.53 -3.47
N PRO A 409 -26.82 -22.86 -2.41
CA PRO A 409 -25.59 -23.62 -2.55
C PRO A 409 -25.87 -25.01 -3.13
N PRO A 410 -24.96 -25.57 -3.94
CA PRO A 410 -25.13 -26.92 -4.46
C PRO A 410 -25.15 -27.94 -3.31
N PRO A 411 -25.89 -29.06 -3.48
CA PRO A 411 -26.00 -30.09 -2.45
C PRO A 411 -24.62 -30.64 -2.12
N ARG A 412 -24.34 -30.69 -0.81
CA ARG A 412 -23.09 -31.16 -0.23
C ARG A 412 -22.95 -32.65 -0.52
N ASN A 413 -22.00 -33.03 -1.38
CA ASN A 413 -21.69 -34.43 -1.68
C ASN A 413 -21.25 -35.17 -0.41
N ALA A 414 -22.20 -35.85 0.24
CA ALA A 414 -21.97 -36.86 1.25
C ALA A 414 -21.59 -38.17 0.54
N GLY A 415 -20.31 -38.36 0.24
CA GLY A 415 -19.90 -39.56 -0.49
C GLY A 415 -18.40 -39.71 -0.70
N ARG A 416 -17.61 -39.82 0.36
CA ARG A 416 -16.30 -40.50 0.32
C ARG A 416 -15.76 -40.78 1.72
N ARG A 417 -16.32 -41.79 2.37
CA ARG A 417 -15.68 -42.51 3.47
C ARG A 417 -15.89 -43.99 3.20
N LEU A 418 -14.87 -44.65 2.66
CA LEU A 418 -14.58 -46.09 2.80
C LEU A 418 -13.51 -46.48 1.76
N ARG A 419 -12.28 -46.67 2.23
CA ARG A 419 -11.36 -47.78 1.87
C ARG A 419 -9.93 -47.40 2.26
N ARG A 420 -9.51 -47.87 3.43
CA ARG A 420 -8.13 -48.26 3.72
C ARG A 420 -8.15 -49.20 4.93
N GLN A 421 -8.44 -50.46 4.66
CA GLN A 421 -7.88 -51.61 5.34
C GLN A 421 -7.89 -52.76 4.33
N GLN A 422 -6.71 -53.00 3.75
CA GLN A 422 -6.14 -54.30 3.36
C GLN A 422 -4.68 -54.04 3.01
#